data_AF-A0A0Q5E345-F1
#
_entry.id   AF-A0A0Q5E345-F1
#
_cell.length_a   1.000
_cell.length_b   1.000
_cell.length_c   1.000
_cell.angle_alpha   90.00
_cell.angle_beta   90.00
_cell.angle_gamma   90.00
#
_symmetry.space_group_name_H-M   'P 1'
#
loop_
_entity.id
_entity.type
_entity.pdbx_description
1 polymer ?
#
loop_
_entity_poly.entity_id
_entity_poly.type
_entity_poly.pdbx_seq_one_letter_code
_entity_poly.pdbx_strand_id
1 'polypeptide(L)'
;MRLRIAQAVAQAGTYPVAERTLALLAEAALVPSAESPGYRVIDRTGAPRHVSEADGTLVPMDLSALLAEFRDRHPALFRPIPEPDPAPAPEPVPAEDFRTATARFVESQSVLARSLVARSATRSRALATALSGRLATLRRNGVASSLPEPPAPGSAAAPAEPSRAGLVAGRVREGAQRVGGYARGRLADSASRLGEVARDRNVMRDALSRRALPIGLGAAALVALLAVFGGRTPQEAASPDAGGAAQSPSQAASTAAPPSAPDMSPAPPEEAPPKQAVANEISGPVEVIDTATLRVGGKLIRLFGVEWVRGGQADELTRYLAGRTVTCQPVAGSEARLCAVDGRDLSEVVLFNGGGRASPEATPDLVAAEDHARAERLGVWAR
;
A
#
# COMPACT_ATOMS: atom_id res chain seq x y z
N MET A 1 -6.45 43.24 2.26
CA MET A 1 -5.78 41.96 2.59
C MET A 1 -6.80 40.84 2.80
N ARG A 2 -7.44 40.70 3.98
CA ARG A 2 -8.39 39.59 4.32
C ARG A 2 -9.35 39.15 3.20
N LEU A 3 -10.05 40.09 2.55
CA LEU A 3 -11.00 39.75 1.46
C LEU A 3 -10.33 39.02 0.28
N ARG A 4 -9.09 39.38 -0.08
CA ARG A 4 -8.31 38.71 -1.14
C ARG A 4 -7.90 37.30 -0.72
N ILE A 5 -7.60 37.08 0.56
CA ILE A 5 -7.30 35.76 1.13
C ILE A 5 -8.55 34.88 1.06
N ALA A 6 -9.70 35.36 1.56
CA ALA A 6 -10.96 34.62 1.50
C ALA A 6 -11.37 34.27 0.06
N GLN A 7 -11.22 35.21 -0.89
CA GLN A 7 -11.49 34.98 -2.31
C GLN A 7 -10.58 33.91 -2.92
N ALA A 8 -9.26 33.97 -2.65
CA ALA A 8 -8.32 32.98 -3.16
C ALA A 8 -8.55 31.58 -2.56
N VAL A 9 -8.86 31.49 -1.26
CA VAL A 9 -9.22 30.23 -0.58
C VAL A 9 -10.46 29.61 -1.21
N ALA A 10 -11.53 30.38 -1.41
CA ALA A 10 -12.76 29.90 -2.05
C ALA A 10 -12.53 29.46 -3.51
N GLN A 11 -11.68 30.19 -4.26
CA GLN A 11 -11.27 29.81 -5.63
C GLN A 11 -10.39 28.56 -5.66
N ALA A 12 -9.67 28.24 -4.58
CA ALA A 12 -8.83 27.04 -4.49
C ALA A 12 -9.61 25.73 -4.27
N GLY A 13 -10.95 25.73 -4.36
CA GLY A 13 -11.76 24.50 -4.35
C GLY A 13 -11.82 23.82 -2.98
N THR A 14 -11.79 24.60 -1.90
CA THR A 14 -11.77 24.10 -0.52
C THR A 14 -13.13 23.56 -0.06
N TYR A 15 -13.14 22.68 0.95
CA TYR A 15 -14.39 22.36 1.64
C TYR A 15 -14.90 23.58 2.45
N PRO A 16 -16.22 23.85 2.53
CA PRO A 16 -16.73 25.03 3.23
C PRO A 16 -16.32 25.11 4.70
N VAL A 17 -16.20 23.95 5.37
CA VAL A 17 -15.73 23.84 6.76
C VAL A 17 -14.24 24.17 6.92
N ALA A 18 -13.44 24.07 5.85
CA ALA A 18 -12.01 24.34 5.85
C ALA A 18 -11.66 25.78 5.45
N GLU A 19 -12.57 26.50 4.78
CA GLU A 19 -12.34 27.87 4.28
C GLU A 19 -11.86 28.83 5.37
N ARG A 20 -12.49 28.81 6.56
CA ARG A 20 -12.10 29.70 7.66
C ARG A 20 -10.72 29.34 8.23
N THR A 21 -10.40 28.05 8.31
CA THR A 21 -9.11 27.54 8.81
C THR A 21 -7.98 27.91 7.85
N LEU A 22 -8.15 27.66 6.55
CA LEU A 22 -7.17 28.01 5.52
C LEU A 22 -6.98 29.53 5.40
N ALA A 23 -8.04 30.32 5.55
CA ALA A 23 -7.92 31.78 5.62
C ALA A 23 -7.09 32.26 6.83
N LEU A 24 -7.22 31.61 7.99
CA LEU A 24 -6.41 31.93 9.18
C LEU A 24 -4.94 31.49 9.01
N LEU A 25 -4.69 30.32 8.42
CA LEU A 25 -3.33 29.85 8.11
C LEU A 25 -2.64 30.77 7.09
N ALA A 26 -3.36 31.25 6.08
CA ALA A 26 -2.86 32.23 5.13
C ALA A 26 -2.65 33.61 5.78
N GLU A 27 -3.57 34.09 6.63
CA GLU A 27 -3.36 35.33 7.39
C GLU A 27 -2.11 35.28 8.29
N ALA A 28 -1.79 34.13 8.89
CA ALA A 28 -0.60 33.94 9.72
C ALA A 28 0.71 33.88 8.90
N ALA A 29 0.66 33.43 7.65
CA ALA A 29 1.82 33.30 6.76
C ALA A 29 2.07 34.55 5.88
N LEU A 30 1.24 35.59 5.99
CA LEU A 30 1.28 36.77 5.12
C LEU A 30 1.53 38.06 5.91
N VAL A 31 2.55 38.83 5.51
CA VAL A 31 2.84 40.17 6.04
C VAL A 31 2.54 41.23 4.97
N PRO A 32 1.92 42.38 5.29
CA PRO A 32 1.77 43.49 4.36
C PRO A 32 3.13 43.95 3.79
N SER A 33 3.18 44.29 2.51
CA SER A 33 4.36 44.91 1.87
C SER A 33 3.94 46.19 1.13
N ALA A 34 4.88 47.12 0.98
CA ALA A 34 4.73 48.27 0.08
C ALA A 34 4.94 47.86 -1.40
N GLU A 35 5.64 46.76 -1.64
CA GLU A 35 5.89 46.19 -2.96
C GLU A 35 4.63 45.47 -3.47
N SER A 36 4.39 45.50 -4.78
CA SER A 36 3.34 44.69 -5.41
C SER A 36 3.62 43.20 -5.18
N PRO A 37 2.62 42.38 -4.77
CA PRO A 37 1.17 42.58 -4.81
C PRO A 37 0.53 43.25 -3.56
N GLY A 38 1.32 43.86 -2.69
CA GLY A 38 0.89 44.49 -1.42
C GLY A 38 1.00 43.54 -0.21
N TYR A 39 1.66 42.40 -0.37
CA TYR A 39 1.90 41.40 0.67
C TYR A 39 3.16 40.59 0.32
N ARG A 40 3.75 39.94 1.31
CA ARG A 40 4.81 38.93 1.16
C ARG A 40 4.47 37.70 2.00
N VAL A 41 4.75 36.50 1.48
CA VAL A 41 4.66 35.26 2.26
C VAL A 41 5.93 35.10 3.11
N ILE A 42 5.77 34.78 4.39
CA ILE A 42 6.87 34.56 5.33
C ILE A 42 6.88 33.12 5.88
N ASP A 43 8.02 32.68 6.38
CA ASP A 43 8.15 31.44 7.14
C ASP A 43 8.00 31.67 8.66
N ARG A 44 8.23 30.62 9.45
CA ARG A 44 8.16 30.66 10.93
C ARG A 44 9.22 31.56 11.59
N THR A 45 10.23 32.01 10.85
CA THR A 45 11.26 32.95 11.32
C THR A 45 10.98 34.40 10.89
N GLY A 46 9.97 34.61 10.03
CA GLY A 46 9.68 35.91 9.42
C GLY A 46 10.43 36.17 8.10
N ALA A 47 11.21 35.21 7.61
CA ALA A 47 11.97 35.34 6.37
C ALA A 47 11.05 35.21 5.13
N PRO A 48 11.26 36.00 4.06
CA PRO A 48 10.47 35.89 2.83
C PRO A 48 10.63 34.53 2.16
N ARG A 49 9.51 33.88 1.84
CA ARG A 49 9.50 32.56 1.19
C ARG A 49 9.62 32.71 -0.32
N HIS A 50 10.25 31.72 -0.95
CA HIS A 50 10.47 31.65 -2.38
C HIS A 50 10.03 30.27 -2.91
N VAL A 51 9.75 30.22 -4.21
CA VAL A 51 9.42 29.01 -4.99
C VAL A 51 10.45 28.90 -6.11
N SER A 52 10.89 27.68 -6.44
CA SER A 52 11.67 27.44 -7.66
C SER A 52 10.72 27.28 -8.84
N GLU A 53 10.88 28.09 -9.88
CA GLU A 53 10.30 27.81 -11.19
C GLU A 53 11.05 26.69 -11.90
N ALA A 54 10.53 26.21 -13.03
CA ALA A 54 11.03 25.01 -13.72
C ALA A 54 12.44 25.18 -14.33
N ASP A 55 12.82 26.42 -14.60
CA ASP A 55 14.13 26.91 -15.03
C ASP A 55 15.11 27.13 -13.86
N GLY A 56 14.68 26.91 -12.61
CA GLY A 56 15.52 27.02 -11.41
C GLY A 56 15.56 28.42 -10.78
N THR A 57 14.85 29.40 -11.34
CA THR A 57 14.76 30.75 -10.77
C THR A 57 13.97 30.73 -9.45
N LEU A 58 14.51 31.39 -8.41
CA LEU A 58 13.83 31.59 -7.13
C LEU A 58 12.95 32.84 -7.17
N VAL A 59 11.64 32.64 -7.32
CA VAL A 59 10.63 33.71 -7.34
C VAL A 59 9.97 33.84 -5.96
N PRO A 60 9.66 35.06 -5.48
CA PRO A 60 8.94 35.24 -4.21
C PRO A 60 7.62 34.47 -4.19
N MET A 61 7.37 33.74 -3.11
CA MET A 61 6.17 32.92 -2.96
C MET A 61 4.91 33.79 -2.89
N ASP A 62 3.96 33.52 -3.77
CA ASP A 62 2.67 34.21 -3.81
C ASP A 62 1.58 33.42 -3.05
N LEU A 63 0.36 33.98 -3.03
CA LEU A 63 -0.79 33.33 -2.39
C LEU A 63 -1.24 32.05 -3.12
N SER A 64 -1.02 31.96 -4.45
CA SER A 64 -1.37 30.78 -5.24
C SER A 64 -0.50 29.58 -4.84
N ALA A 65 0.82 29.77 -4.80
CA ALA A 65 1.78 28.76 -4.39
C ALA A 65 1.65 28.37 -2.91
N LEU A 66 1.32 29.32 -2.03
CA LEU A 66 1.03 29.02 -0.62
C LEU A 66 -0.21 28.10 -0.48
N LEU A 67 -1.25 28.32 -1.28
CA LEU A 67 -2.45 27.47 -1.29
C LEU A 67 -2.20 26.11 -1.95
N ALA A 68 -1.32 26.03 -2.95
CA ALA A 68 -0.85 24.75 -3.51
C ALA A 68 -0.07 23.95 -2.46
N GLU A 69 0.88 24.57 -1.75
CA GLU A 69 1.61 23.93 -0.65
C GLU A 69 0.69 23.44 0.48
N PHE A 70 -0.37 24.20 0.81
CA PHE A 70 -1.39 23.75 1.76
C PHE A 70 -2.18 22.54 1.24
N ARG A 71 -2.44 22.44 -0.08
CA ARG A 71 -3.08 21.27 -0.69
C ARG A 71 -2.17 20.04 -0.67
N ASP A 72 -0.89 20.21 -0.98
CA ASP A 72 0.08 19.10 -1.00
C ASP A 72 0.30 18.51 0.40
N ARG A 73 0.31 19.34 1.45
CA ARG A 73 0.44 18.87 2.84
C ARG A 73 -0.87 18.42 3.48
N HIS A 74 -2.00 19.02 3.09
CA HIS A 74 -3.29 18.81 3.74
C HIS A 74 -4.41 18.60 2.70
N PRO A 75 -4.32 17.57 1.84
CA PRO A 75 -5.25 17.36 0.72
C PRO A 75 -6.71 17.22 1.18
N ALA A 76 -6.95 16.69 2.38
CA ALA A 76 -8.28 16.56 2.99
C ALA A 76 -9.03 17.91 3.23
N LEU A 77 -8.33 19.06 3.21
CA LEU A 77 -8.97 20.38 3.30
C LEU A 77 -9.53 20.87 1.96
N PHE A 78 -9.17 20.21 0.86
CA PHE A 78 -9.53 20.55 -0.50
C PHE A 78 -10.45 19.48 -1.10
N ARG A 79 -11.43 19.91 -1.91
CA ARG A 79 -12.26 18.96 -2.65
C ARG A 79 -11.37 18.22 -3.66
N PRO A 80 -11.60 16.92 -3.92
CA PRO A 80 -10.95 16.27 -5.05
C PRO A 80 -11.28 17.05 -6.32
N ILE A 81 -10.25 17.27 -7.15
CA ILE A 81 -10.45 17.81 -8.49
C ILE A 81 -11.31 16.78 -9.23
N PRO A 82 -12.50 17.15 -9.76
CA PRO A 82 -13.29 16.21 -10.53
C PRO A 82 -12.47 15.76 -11.73
N GLU A 83 -12.35 14.45 -11.93
CA GLU A 83 -11.77 13.91 -13.15
C GLU A 83 -12.54 14.49 -14.36
N PRO A 84 -11.85 14.94 -15.42
CA PRO A 84 -12.54 15.52 -16.56
C PRO A 84 -13.49 14.48 -17.16
N ASP A 85 -14.76 14.88 -17.36
CA ASP A 85 -15.78 14.00 -17.96
C ASP A 85 -15.20 13.33 -19.22
N PRO A 86 -15.36 12.00 -19.37
CA PRO A 86 -14.79 11.28 -20.50
C PRO A 86 -15.33 11.90 -21.79
N ALA A 87 -14.40 12.36 -22.64
CA ALA A 87 -14.71 13.12 -23.85
C ALA A 87 -15.83 12.43 -24.65
N PRO A 88 -16.83 13.19 -25.16
CA PRO A 88 -18.03 12.62 -25.73
C PRO A 88 -17.68 11.57 -26.78
N ALA A 89 -18.27 10.38 -26.63
CA ALA A 89 -17.93 9.23 -27.46
C ALA A 89 -18.02 9.59 -28.95
N PRO A 90 -17.00 9.25 -29.76
CA PRO A 90 -17.00 9.60 -31.18
C PRO A 90 -18.25 9.03 -31.87
N GLU A 91 -18.82 9.80 -32.79
CA GLU A 91 -20.07 9.47 -33.46
C GLU A 91 -20.02 8.05 -34.08
N PRO A 92 -21.13 7.29 -34.06
CA PRO A 92 -21.14 5.89 -34.48
C PRO A 92 -20.87 5.75 -35.98
N VAL A 93 -19.60 5.54 -36.32
CA VAL A 93 -19.14 5.16 -37.67
C VAL A 93 -19.98 3.97 -38.19
N PRO A 94 -20.43 4.02 -39.46
CA PRO A 94 -21.36 3.03 -40.00
C PRO A 94 -20.79 1.61 -39.95
N ALA A 95 -21.62 0.65 -39.54
CA ALA A 95 -21.19 -0.69 -39.14
C ALA A 95 -20.53 -1.53 -40.25
N GLU A 96 -20.61 -1.12 -41.52
CA GLU A 96 -19.91 -1.77 -42.64
C GLU A 96 -18.39 -1.56 -42.57
N ASP A 97 -17.93 -0.37 -42.19
CA ASP A 97 -16.49 -0.11 -42.03
C ASP A 97 -15.90 -0.95 -40.90
N PHE A 98 -16.62 -1.10 -39.78
CA PHE A 98 -16.16 -1.91 -38.65
C PHE A 98 -16.06 -3.41 -38.99
N ARG A 99 -17.01 -3.95 -39.77
CA ARG A 99 -16.93 -5.33 -40.30
C ARG A 99 -15.78 -5.50 -41.28
N THR A 100 -15.57 -4.52 -42.16
CA THR A 100 -14.51 -4.58 -43.18
C THR A 100 -13.12 -4.42 -42.55
N ALA A 101 -12.97 -3.56 -41.54
CA ALA A 101 -11.75 -3.40 -40.76
C ALA A 101 -11.42 -4.65 -39.92
N THR A 102 -12.41 -5.24 -39.22
CA THR A 102 -12.20 -6.46 -38.44
C THR A 102 -11.91 -7.67 -39.32
N ALA A 103 -12.52 -7.78 -40.51
CA ALA A 103 -12.18 -8.81 -41.50
C ALA A 103 -10.70 -8.70 -41.94
N ARG A 104 -10.23 -7.51 -42.32
CA ARG A 104 -8.82 -7.24 -42.68
C ARG A 104 -7.86 -7.52 -41.52
N PHE A 105 -8.26 -7.19 -40.28
CA PHE A 105 -7.46 -7.50 -39.10
C PHE A 105 -7.33 -9.01 -38.88
N VAL A 106 -8.43 -9.76 -38.86
CA VAL A 106 -8.41 -11.24 -38.73
C VAL A 106 -7.63 -11.89 -39.88
N GLU A 107 -7.75 -11.38 -41.10
CA GLU A 107 -6.97 -11.86 -42.24
C GLU A 107 -5.46 -11.65 -42.03
N SER A 108 -5.02 -10.45 -41.64
CA SER A 108 -3.60 -10.17 -41.36
C SER A 108 -3.03 -11.03 -40.22
N GLN A 109 -3.80 -11.25 -39.14
CA GLN A 109 -3.41 -12.18 -38.07
C GLN A 109 -3.28 -13.63 -38.59
N SER A 110 -4.19 -14.06 -39.48
CA SER A 110 -4.12 -15.39 -40.09
C SER A 110 -2.92 -15.57 -41.03
N VAL A 111 -2.44 -14.49 -41.67
CA VAL A 111 -1.24 -14.49 -42.51
C VAL A 111 0.02 -14.53 -41.63
N LEU A 112 0.07 -13.75 -40.55
CA LEU A 112 1.14 -13.82 -39.55
C LEU A 112 1.26 -15.21 -38.95
N ALA A 113 0.16 -15.80 -38.48
CA ALA A 113 0.13 -17.17 -37.94
C ALA A 113 0.65 -18.21 -38.95
N ARG A 114 0.15 -18.18 -40.20
CA ARG A 114 0.63 -19.06 -41.28
C ARG A 114 2.13 -18.88 -41.55
N SER A 115 2.64 -17.65 -41.53
CA SER A 115 4.07 -17.36 -41.71
C SER A 115 4.97 -17.88 -40.57
N LEU A 116 4.44 -17.99 -39.35
CA LEU A 116 5.16 -18.52 -38.19
C LEU A 116 5.20 -20.06 -38.22
N VAL A 117 4.09 -20.71 -38.59
CA VAL A 117 4.03 -22.16 -38.79
C VAL A 117 4.94 -22.61 -39.95
N ALA A 118 4.98 -21.84 -41.05
CA ALA A 118 5.92 -22.11 -42.14
C ALA A 118 7.40 -22.01 -41.68
N ARG A 119 7.73 -21.04 -40.83
CA ARG A 119 9.08 -20.84 -40.27
C ARG A 119 9.47 -21.88 -39.21
N SER A 120 8.52 -22.43 -38.45
CA SER A 120 8.80 -23.55 -37.54
C SER A 120 8.98 -24.87 -38.29
N ALA A 121 8.17 -25.12 -39.33
CA ALA A 121 8.20 -26.32 -40.15
C ALA A 121 9.44 -26.44 -41.08
N THR A 122 10.16 -25.34 -41.35
CA THR A 122 11.48 -25.38 -42.01
C THR A 122 12.60 -25.57 -40.99
N ARG A 123 12.54 -24.86 -39.85
CA ARG A 123 13.52 -25.01 -38.75
C ARG A 123 13.55 -26.43 -38.16
N SER A 124 12.40 -27.08 -38.02
CA SER A 124 12.33 -28.48 -37.54
C SER A 124 12.97 -29.47 -38.52
N ARG A 125 12.75 -29.31 -39.83
CA ARG A 125 13.38 -30.12 -40.87
C ARG A 125 14.91 -29.94 -40.90
N ALA A 126 15.41 -28.71 -40.75
CA ALA A 126 16.85 -28.45 -40.66
C ALA A 126 17.49 -29.08 -39.40
N LEU A 127 16.81 -29.06 -38.26
CA LEU A 127 17.28 -29.72 -37.05
C LEU A 127 17.26 -31.25 -37.19
N ALA A 128 16.22 -31.82 -37.82
CA ALA A 128 16.15 -33.25 -38.07
C ALA A 128 17.31 -33.74 -38.96
N THR A 129 17.60 -33.06 -40.08
CA THR A 129 18.72 -33.44 -40.96
C THR A 129 20.08 -33.28 -40.28
N ALA A 130 20.28 -32.23 -39.47
CA ALA A 130 21.50 -32.04 -38.69
C ALA A 130 21.72 -33.17 -37.64
N LEU A 131 20.66 -33.58 -36.95
CA LEU A 131 20.71 -34.70 -36.00
C LEU A 131 20.99 -36.03 -36.71
N SER A 132 20.35 -36.31 -37.85
CA SER A 132 20.61 -37.50 -38.67
C SER A 132 22.08 -37.58 -39.11
N GLY A 133 22.66 -36.47 -39.57
CA GLY A 133 24.08 -36.41 -39.96
C GLY A 133 25.02 -36.70 -38.78
N ARG A 134 24.75 -36.11 -37.62
CA ARG A 134 25.56 -36.30 -36.40
C ARG A 134 25.48 -37.72 -35.82
N LEU A 135 24.34 -38.40 -36.00
CA LEU A 135 24.17 -39.80 -35.57
C LEU A 135 24.81 -40.77 -36.56
N ALA A 136 24.83 -40.43 -37.85
CA ALA A 136 25.52 -41.19 -38.89
C ALA A 136 27.06 -41.15 -38.75
N THR A 137 27.65 -40.02 -38.34
CA THR A 137 29.10 -39.95 -38.04
C THR A 137 29.48 -40.73 -36.80
N LEU A 138 28.69 -40.66 -35.72
CA LEU A 138 28.90 -41.47 -34.51
C LEU A 138 28.88 -42.98 -34.81
N ARG A 139 27.91 -43.46 -35.60
CA ARG A 139 27.88 -44.87 -36.04
C ARG A 139 29.11 -45.26 -36.87
N ARG A 140 29.59 -44.38 -37.75
CA ARG A 140 30.75 -44.67 -38.60
C ARG A 140 32.04 -44.79 -37.79
N ASN A 141 32.21 -43.94 -36.77
CA ASN A 141 33.39 -43.99 -35.90
C ASN A 141 33.36 -45.17 -34.91
N GLY A 142 32.17 -45.60 -34.46
CA GLY A 142 32.04 -46.72 -33.51
C GLY A 142 32.38 -48.11 -34.09
N VAL A 143 32.35 -48.28 -35.41
CA VAL A 143 32.65 -49.57 -36.07
C VAL A 143 34.15 -49.84 -36.22
N ALA A 144 35.00 -48.83 -36.00
CA ALA A 144 36.47 -48.98 -36.08
C ALA A 144 37.11 -49.68 -34.86
N SER A 145 36.33 -50.06 -33.84
CA SER A 145 36.84 -50.48 -32.52
C SER A 145 36.36 -51.86 -32.06
N SER A 146 36.35 -52.86 -32.95
CA SER A 146 36.18 -54.26 -32.54
C SER A 146 36.82 -55.26 -33.52
N LEU A 147 37.99 -55.79 -33.14
CA LEU A 147 38.51 -57.08 -33.61
C LEU A 147 38.93 -57.89 -32.37
N PRO A 148 38.34 -59.07 -32.11
CA PRO A 148 38.70 -59.92 -30.97
C PRO A 148 39.76 -60.95 -31.34
N GLU A 149 40.70 -61.22 -30.43
CA GLU A 149 41.67 -62.32 -30.56
C GLU A 149 41.32 -63.46 -29.57
N PRO A 150 41.23 -64.73 -30.02
CA PRO A 150 40.83 -65.87 -29.20
C PRO A 150 41.99 -66.45 -28.35
N PRO A 151 41.70 -67.29 -27.32
CA PRO A 151 42.60 -67.50 -26.19
C PRO A 151 43.50 -68.76 -26.28
N ALA A 152 44.54 -68.77 -25.44
CA ALA A 152 45.27 -69.98 -25.05
C ALA A 152 44.83 -70.47 -23.64
N PRO A 153 44.62 -71.78 -23.41
CA PRO A 153 44.24 -72.33 -22.10
C PRO A 153 45.46 -72.68 -21.24
N GLY A 154 45.41 -72.45 -19.91
CA GLY A 154 46.55 -72.76 -19.05
C GLY A 154 46.31 -72.71 -17.53
N SER A 155 46.05 -73.88 -16.94
CA SER A 155 46.17 -74.21 -15.51
C SER A 155 45.19 -73.55 -14.52
N ALA A 156 45.17 -74.09 -13.30
CA ALA A 156 44.26 -73.75 -12.20
C ALA A 156 44.98 -73.78 -10.85
N ALA A 157 44.51 -73.00 -9.86
CA ALA A 157 44.48 -73.38 -8.44
C ALA A 157 43.82 -72.31 -7.54
N ALA A 158 43.12 -72.77 -6.50
CA ALA A 158 42.77 -72.10 -5.23
C ALA A 158 41.86 -70.83 -5.25
N PRO A 159 41.08 -70.57 -4.17
CA PRO A 159 40.16 -69.45 -4.08
C PRO A 159 40.67 -68.30 -3.18
N ALA A 160 40.52 -67.05 -3.63
CA ALA A 160 40.65 -65.86 -2.77
C ALA A 160 39.82 -64.67 -3.29
N GLU A 161 39.16 -63.99 -2.34
CA GLU A 161 38.52 -62.65 -2.38
C GLU A 161 37.39 -62.32 -3.41
N PRO A 162 36.34 -61.59 -2.99
CA PRO A 162 35.28 -61.12 -3.88
C PRO A 162 35.73 -59.91 -4.72
N SER A 163 35.89 -60.11 -6.02
CA SER A 163 36.36 -59.06 -6.94
C SER A 163 35.42 -57.84 -7.03
N ARG A 164 36.01 -56.67 -7.28
CA ARG A 164 35.40 -55.31 -7.16
C ARG A 164 34.28 -55.00 -8.17
N ALA A 165 33.86 -55.97 -8.98
CA ALA A 165 32.84 -55.82 -10.03
C ALA A 165 31.39 -55.70 -9.51
N GLY A 166 31.09 -56.22 -8.31
CA GLY A 166 29.73 -56.17 -7.75
C GLY A 166 29.21 -54.76 -7.39
N LEU A 167 30.09 -53.76 -7.32
CA LEU A 167 29.80 -52.46 -6.69
C LEU A 167 29.17 -51.40 -7.61
N VAL A 168 28.95 -51.72 -8.90
CA VAL A 168 28.28 -50.81 -9.86
C VAL A 168 26.83 -51.24 -10.15
N ALA A 169 26.53 -52.53 -10.19
CA ALA A 169 25.19 -53.05 -10.48
C ALA A 169 24.15 -52.73 -9.39
N GLY A 170 24.56 -52.65 -8.12
CA GLY A 170 23.65 -52.37 -7.01
C GLY A 170 23.09 -50.94 -6.99
N ARG A 171 23.92 -49.94 -7.32
CA ARG A 171 23.60 -48.51 -7.07
C ARG A 171 22.53 -47.93 -8.02
N VAL A 172 22.24 -48.59 -9.14
CA VAL A 172 21.21 -48.14 -10.10
C VAL A 172 19.79 -48.56 -9.69
N ARG A 173 19.64 -49.67 -8.95
CA ARG A 173 18.31 -50.20 -8.56
C ARG A 173 17.69 -49.46 -7.37
N GLU A 174 18.52 -48.90 -6.49
CA GLU A 174 18.04 -48.21 -5.27
C GLU A 174 17.58 -46.76 -5.52
N GLY A 175 18.13 -46.09 -6.54
CA GLY A 175 17.71 -44.73 -6.91
C GLY A 175 16.29 -44.65 -7.49
N ALA A 176 15.82 -45.72 -8.13
CA ALA A 176 14.52 -45.74 -8.83
C ALA A 176 13.31 -45.74 -7.89
N GLN A 177 13.44 -46.19 -6.64
CA GLN A 177 12.32 -46.28 -5.70
C GLN A 177 12.09 -45.00 -4.87
N ARG A 178 13.09 -44.11 -4.76
CA ARG A 178 13.03 -42.92 -3.90
C ARG A 178 12.35 -41.69 -4.51
N VAL A 179 11.92 -41.77 -5.78
CA VAL A 179 11.26 -40.66 -6.52
C VAL A 179 9.75 -40.88 -6.72
N GLY A 180 9.24 -42.12 -6.55
CA GLY A 180 7.84 -42.47 -6.86
C GLY A 180 6.77 -42.00 -5.86
N GLY A 181 7.15 -41.50 -4.67
CA GLY A 181 6.22 -41.24 -3.57
C GLY A 181 5.50 -39.88 -3.59
N TYR A 182 6.16 -38.82 -4.04
CA TYR A 182 5.72 -37.44 -3.75
C TYR A 182 4.60 -36.89 -4.65
N ALA A 183 4.30 -37.54 -5.78
CA ALA A 183 3.34 -37.02 -6.77
C ALA A 183 1.86 -37.35 -6.49
N ARG A 184 1.53 -38.23 -5.52
CA ARG A 184 0.14 -38.63 -5.22
C ARG A 184 -0.48 -37.99 -3.98
N GLY A 185 0.33 -37.48 -3.04
CA GLY A 185 -0.19 -36.94 -1.78
C GLY A 185 -0.91 -35.59 -1.90
N ARG A 186 -0.62 -34.79 -2.94
CA ARG A 186 -1.08 -33.39 -3.05
C ARG A 186 -2.37 -33.15 -3.83
N LEU A 187 -3.05 -34.19 -4.32
CA LEU A 187 -4.33 -34.07 -5.03
C LEU A 187 -5.54 -34.61 -4.22
N ALA A 188 -5.30 -35.37 -3.16
CA ALA A 188 -6.38 -35.84 -2.27
C ALA A 188 -6.87 -34.73 -1.31
N ASP A 189 -5.95 -33.90 -0.81
CA ASP A 189 -6.23 -32.87 0.20
C ASP A 189 -6.88 -31.58 -0.36
N SER A 190 -6.99 -31.47 -1.69
CA SER A 190 -7.68 -30.37 -2.36
C SER A 190 -9.18 -30.62 -2.55
N ALA A 191 -9.63 -31.88 -2.53
CA ALA A 191 -11.02 -32.25 -2.77
C ALA A 191 -11.91 -32.07 -1.52
N SER A 192 -11.35 -32.30 -0.33
CA SER A 192 -12.01 -32.12 0.98
C SER A 192 -12.44 -30.67 1.22
N ARG A 193 -11.60 -29.68 0.84
CA ARG A 193 -11.87 -28.26 1.06
C ARG A 193 -12.93 -27.62 0.16
N LEU A 194 -13.45 -28.35 -0.84
CA LEU A 194 -14.55 -27.88 -1.70
C LEU A 194 -15.94 -28.36 -1.23
N GLY A 195 -16.02 -29.25 -0.23
CA GLY A 195 -17.29 -29.76 0.28
C GLY A 195 -18.04 -28.86 1.26
N GLU A 196 -17.37 -27.86 1.84
CA GLU A 196 -17.84 -27.18 3.06
C GLU A 196 -18.33 -25.73 2.85
N VAL A 197 -18.27 -25.22 1.61
CA VAL A 197 -18.81 -23.89 1.25
C VAL A 197 -20.32 -23.94 0.91
N ALA A 198 -20.91 -25.14 0.80
CA ALA A 198 -22.25 -25.35 0.28
C ALA A 198 -23.40 -25.28 1.33
N ARG A 199 -23.19 -24.69 2.51
CA ARG A 199 -24.18 -24.74 3.62
C ARG A 199 -24.61 -23.42 4.27
N ASP A 200 -23.98 -22.28 4.03
CA ASP A 200 -24.54 -21.00 4.51
C ASP A 200 -25.53 -20.43 3.48
N ARG A 201 -26.79 -20.24 3.92
CA ARG A 201 -27.90 -19.77 3.09
C ARG A 201 -28.19 -18.27 3.23
N ASN A 202 -27.48 -17.55 4.10
CA ASN A 202 -27.82 -16.18 4.47
C ASN A 202 -27.01 -15.11 3.71
N VAL A 203 -25.81 -15.44 3.21
CA VAL A 203 -24.91 -14.47 2.53
C VAL A 203 -25.43 -14.00 1.16
N MET A 204 -26.22 -14.83 0.46
CA MET A 204 -26.69 -14.56 -0.91
C MET A 204 -27.77 -13.46 -1.03
N ARG A 205 -28.26 -12.87 0.07
CA ARG A 205 -29.40 -11.93 0.00
C ARG A 205 -29.01 -10.49 -0.31
N ASP A 206 -27.78 -10.07 0.01
CA ASP A 206 -27.37 -8.66 -0.11
C ASP A 206 -26.65 -8.34 -1.45
N ALA A 207 -26.00 -9.36 -2.04
CA ALA A 207 -25.24 -9.27 -3.28
C ALA A 207 -26.06 -9.00 -4.56
N LEU A 208 -27.40 -8.96 -4.47
CA LEU A 208 -28.32 -8.73 -5.60
C LEU A 208 -28.99 -7.35 -5.58
N SER A 209 -28.61 -6.46 -4.65
CA SER A 209 -29.20 -5.13 -4.48
C SER A 209 -28.72 -4.07 -5.48
N ARG A 210 -27.65 -4.32 -6.26
CA ARG A 210 -27.06 -3.34 -7.20
C ARG A 210 -26.89 -3.93 -8.61
N ARG A 211 -27.72 -3.45 -9.56
CA ARG A 211 -27.47 -3.53 -11.02
C ARG A 211 -26.26 -2.64 -11.36
N ALA A 212 -25.42 -2.87 -12.37
CA ALA A 212 -25.43 -3.72 -13.58
C ALA A 212 -23.96 -3.84 -14.10
N LEU A 213 -23.50 -4.61 -15.11
CA LEU A 213 -23.91 -5.75 -16.00
C LEU A 213 -22.65 -6.07 -16.88
N PRO A 214 -22.60 -7.02 -17.87
CA PRO A 214 -23.46 -8.16 -18.21
C PRO A 214 -22.69 -9.48 -18.49
N ILE A 215 -22.91 -10.53 -17.68
CA ILE A 215 -22.75 -11.96 -18.07
C ILE A 215 -23.81 -12.73 -17.26
N GLY A 216 -24.58 -13.71 -17.75
CA GLY A 216 -24.76 -14.24 -19.10
C GLY A 216 -25.58 -15.55 -19.05
N LEU A 217 -26.84 -15.53 -19.51
CA LEU A 217 -27.77 -16.67 -19.71
C LEU A 217 -27.75 -17.82 -18.67
N GLY A 218 -28.67 -17.79 -17.69
CA GLY A 218 -28.99 -18.98 -16.87
C GLY A 218 -30.20 -18.82 -15.93
N ALA A 219 -31.04 -19.86 -15.84
CA ALA A 219 -32.02 -20.12 -14.78
C ALA A 219 -33.11 -19.06 -14.45
N ALA A 220 -33.95 -18.69 -15.43
CA ALA A 220 -35.20 -17.96 -15.17
C ALA A 220 -36.39 -18.90 -14.88
N ALA A 221 -36.51 -19.46 -13.67
CA ALA A 221 -37.57 -20.45 -13.36
C ALA A 221 -38.02 -20.60 -11.88
N LEU A 222 -37.82 -19.64 -10.96
CA LEU A 222 -38.28 -19.81 -9.57
C LEU A 222 -38.51 -18.52 -8.73
N VAL A 223 -39.35 -17.59 -9.21
CA VAL A 223 -39.78 -16.40 -8.43
C VAL A 223 -41.31 -16.22 -8.51
N ALA A 224 -42.05 -17.26 -8.12
CA ALA A 224 -43.52 -17.29 -8.18
C ALA A 224 -44.15 -17.94 -6.93
N LEU A 225 -43.58 -17.66 -5.74
CA LEU A 225 -44.11 -18.03 -4.42
C LEU A 225 -43.49 -17.10 -3.35
N LEU A 226 -44.14 -16.98 -2.19
CA LEU A 226 -43.81 -16.05 -1.09
C LEU A 226 -44.12 -14.55 -1.33
N ALA A 227 -45.34 -14.27 -1.81
CA ALA A 227 -45.98 -12.95 -1.72
C ALA A 227 -47.23 -13.00 -0.82
N VAL A 228 -47.12 -13.61 0.38
CA VAL A 228 -48.21 -13.73 1.36
C VAL A 228 -47.62 -13.59 2.77
N PHE A 229 -48.29 -12.84 3.65
CA PHE A 229 -47.89 -12.44 5.01
C PHE A 229 -46.63 -11.52 5.06
N GLY A 230 -46.64 -10.37 5.74
CA GLY A 230 -47.75 -9.67 6.40
C GLY A 230 -47.24 -8.35 7.00
N GLY A 231 -48.07 -7.30 7.06
CA GLY A 231 -47.66 -5.97 7.52
C GLY A 231 -48.26 -5.57 8.88
N ARG A 232 -47.60 -4.60 9.54
CA ARG A 232 -48.21 -3.71 10.57
C ARG A 232 -47.34 -2.48 10.84
N THR A 233 -47.96 -1.30 10.74
CA THR A 233 -47.61 -0.06 11.45
C THR A 233 -48.44 0.00 12.76
N PRO A 234 -48.23 0.88 13.77
CA PRO A 234 -47.94 2.32 13.76
C PRO A 234 -46.66 2.67 14.59
N GLN A 235 -46.33 3.89 15.05
CA GLN A 235 -47.09 5.15 15.15
C GLN A 235 -46.23 6.42 15.05
N GLU A 236 -46.94 7.51 14.76
CA GLU A 236 -46.56 8.92 14.63
C GLU A 236 -46.19 9.63 15.94
N ALA A 237 -45.22 10.55 15.86
CA ALA A 237 -45.09 11.76 16.67
C ALA A 237 -44.14 12.75 15.94
N ALA A 238 -44.46 14.05 15.92
CA ALA A 238 -43.65 15.04 15.18
C ALA A 238 -43.64 16.44 15.83
N SER A 239 -42.44 17.03 15.91
CA SER A 239 -42.17 18.48 16.01
C SER A 239 -42.64 19.19 17.31
N PRO A 240 -42.32 20.49 17.55
CA PRO A 240 -41.45 21.41 16.78
C PRO A 240 -40.34 22.13 17.59
N ASP A 241 -39.49 22.85 16.84
CA ASP A 241 -38.79 24.12 17.13
C ASP A 241 -38.12 24.42 18.49
N ALA A 242 -36.82 24.73 18.43
CA ALA A 242 -36.07 25.47 19.45
C ALA A 242 -35.67 26.86 18.92
N GLY A 243 -36.30 27.93 19.43
CA GLY A 243 -36.17 29.28 18.90
C GLY A 243 -35.58 30.33 19.85
N GLY A 244 -34.33 30.73 19.59
CA GLY A 244 -33.88 32.13 19.72
C GLY A 244 -33.43 32.69 21.09
N ALA A 245 -32.86 33.91 20.98
CA ALA A 245 -32.57 34.90 22.04
C ALA A 245 -31.45 34.62 23.07
N ALA A 246 -30.22 34.92 22.63
CA ALA A 246 -29.17 35.70 23.30
C ALA A 246 -29.35 36.18 24.77
N GLN A 247 -28.24 36.15 25.53
CA GLN A 247 -27.77 37.34 26.26
C GLN A 247 -26.27 37.30 26.61
N SER A 248 -25.61 38.46 26.53
CA SER A 248 -24.30 38.76 27.11
C SER A 248 -24.05 40.27 27.06
N PRO A 249 -23.72 40.91 28.20
CA PRO A 249 -23.08 42.22 28.23
C PRO A 249 -21.68 42.14 28.90
N SER A 250 -20.68 42.73 28.26
CA SER A 250 -19.31 42.79 28.80
C SER A 250 -19.11 43.97 29.76
N GLN A 251 -18.26 43.78 30.77
CA GLN A 251 -17.40 44.83 31.32
C GLN A 251 -15.95 44.36 31.12
N ALA A 252 -15.05 45.04 30.40
CA ALA A 252 -14.67 46.46 30.37
C ALA A 252 -13.56 46.81 31.38
N ALA A 253 -12.32 46.64 30.93
CA ALA A 253 -11.13 47.32 31.43
C ALA A 253 -10.22 47.64 30.23
N SER A 254 -9.44 48.71 30.29
CA SER A 254 -8.58 49.19 29.19
C SER A 254 -7.25 49.72 29.74
N THR A 255 -6.36 50.19 28.85
CA THR A 255 -5.00 50.73 29.12
C THR A 255 -3.98 49.66 29.55
N ALA A 256 -2.68 49.75 29.21
CA ALA A 256 -1.93 50.85 28.56
C ALA A 256 -0.92 50.37 27.51
N ALA A 257 -0.27 51.33 26.83
CA ALA A 257 0.71 51.12 25.75
C ALA A 257 2.18 51.18 26.25
N PRO A 258 3.19 50.76 25.45
CA PRO A 258 4.57 50.54 25.92
C PRO A 258 5.51 51.74 25.64
N PRO A 259 6.71 51.75 26.27
CA PRO A 259 7.85 52.54 25.82
C PRO A 259 9.02 51.70 25.26
N SER A 260 9.58 52.24 24.18
CA SER A 260 10.77 51.94 23.36
C SER A 260 12.00 51.22 23.96
N ALA A 261 12.71 50.49 23.08
CA ALA A 261 14.17 50.28 23.18
C ALA A 261 14.95 51.53 22.71
N PRO A 262 16.22 51.67 23.12
CA PRO A 262 17.37 51.37 22.23
C PRO A 262 18.34 50.36 22.90
N ASP A 263 19.50 49.95 22.36
CA ASP A 263 20.33 50.49 21.27
C ASP A 263 21.11 49.37 20.52
N MET A 264 21.85 49.74 19.47
CA MET A 264 22.57 48.82 18.57
C MET A 264 24.07 48.67 18.89
N SER A 265 24.59 47.44 18.73
CA SER A 265 25.97 47.21 18.25
C SER A 265 26.11 45.79 17.67
N PRO A 266 26.77 45.61 16.51
CA PRO A 266 26.95 44.30 15.87
C PRO A 266 28.20 43.57 16.39
N ALA A 267 28.14 42.23 16.40
CA ALA A 267 29.29 41.34 16.61
C ALA A 267 29.48 40.40 15.39
N PRO A 268 30.67 39.82 15.17
CA PRO A 268 30.99 39.05 13.96
C PRO A 268 30.25 37.69 13.88
N PRO A 269 30.21 37.04 12.71
CA PRO A 269 29.53 35.76 12.54
C PRO A 269 30.31 34.61 13.20
N GLU A 270 29.79 34.09 14.32
CA GLU A 270 30.31 32.90 14.97
C GLU A 270 29.65 31.61 14.43
N GLU A 271 30.41 30.52 14.50
CA GLU A 271 30.16 29.25 13.81
C GLU A 271 28.86 28.55 14.28
N ALA A 272 28.11 27.95 13.34
CA ALA A 272 26.77 27.42 13.61
C ALA A 272 26.79 26.27 14.63
N PRO A 273 26.15 26.39 15.82
CA PRO A 273 26.14 25.31 16.79
C PRO A 273 25.41 24.08 16.27
N PRO A 274 25.84 22.85 16.63
CA PRO A 274 25.10 21.65 16.28
C PRO A 274 23.69 21.70 16.88
N LYS A 275 22.69 21.21 16.12
CA LYS A 275 21.30 21.11 16.59
C LYS A 275 21.27 20.40 17.94
N GLN A 276 20.91 21.13 19.00
CA GLN A 276 20.72 20.56 20.33
C GLN A 276 19.61 19.52 20.25
N ALA A 277 19.94 18.26 20.56
CA ALA A 277 18.93 17.22 20.72
C ALA A 277 17.99 17.64 21.86
N VAL A 278 16.68 17.65 21.59
CA VAL A 278 15.68 17.96 22.62
C VAL A 278 15.83 16.95 23.77
N ALA A 279 16.16 17.45 24.97
CA ALA A 279 16.85 16.68 26.02
C ALA A 279 16.12 15.45 26.61
N ASN A 280 14.94 15.11 26.10
CA ASN A 280 14.12 13.97 26.50
C ASN A 280 13.78 13.00 25.35
N GLU A 281 14.21 13.28 24.11
CA GLU A 281 14.06 12.40 22.95
C GLU A 281 15.01 11.21 23.05
N ILE A 282 14.51 10.00 22.78
CA ILE A 282 15.28 8.75 22.84
C ILE A 282 15.29 8.15 21.44
N SER A 283 16.47 8.07 20.81
CA SER A 283 16.66 7.34 19.56
C SER A 283 17.60 6.16 19.76
N GLY A 284 17.30 5.02 19.14
CA GLY A 284 18.18 3.85 19.21
C GLY A 284 17.61 2.61 18.53
N PRO A 285 18.35 1.48 18.54
CA PRO A 285 17.82 0.19 18.15
C PRO A 285 16.67 -0.20 19.08
N VAL A 286 15.69 -0.91 18.51
CA VAL A 286 14.47 -1.34 19.18
C VAL A 286 14.42 -2.85 19.41
N GLU A 287 13.99 -3.24 20.59
CA GLU A 287 13.60 -4.59 20.97
C GLU A 287 12.12 -4.56 21.36
N VAL A 288 11.30 -5.46 20.81
CA VAL A 288 9.87 -5.55 21.14
C VAL A 288 9.71 -6.44 22.36
N ILE A 289 9.02 -5.96 23.40
CA ILE A 289 8.64 -6.76 24.57
C ILE A 289 7.19 -7.23 24.39
N ASP A 290 6.32 -6.31 24.00
CA ASP A 290 4.97 -6.58 23.55
C ASP A 290 4.51 -5.48 22.55
N THR A 291 3.26 -5.51 22.09
CA THR A 291 2.76 -4.54 21.08
C THR A 291 2.57 -3.12 21.60
N ALA A 292 2.49 -2.89 22.91
CA ALA A 292 2.46 -1.56 23.53
C ALA A 292 3.77 -1.20 24.26
N THR A 293 4.65 -2.17 24.53
CA THR A 293 5.91 -1.97 25.28
C THR A 293 7.15 -2.30 24.44
N LEU A 294 8.01 -1.31 24.26
CA LEU A 294 9.28 -1.42 23.52
C LEU A 294 10.48 -1.14 24.44
N ARG A 295 11.64 -1.72 24.11
CA ARG A 295 12.94 -1.29 24.63
C ARG A 295 13.66 -0.50 23.53
N VAL A 296 13.94 0.79 23.75
CA VAL A 296 14.68 1.64 22.80
C VAL A 296 15.92 2.19 23.49
N GLY A 297 17.10 1.93 22.94
CA GLY A 297 18.37 2.35 23.55
C GLY A 297 18.55 1.82 24.99
N GLY A 298 18.04 0.62 25.27
CA GLY A 298 18.07 -0.01 26.61
C GLY A 298 17.00 0.47 27.58
N LYS A 299 16.26 1.56 27.29
CA LYS A 299 15.17 2.07 28.13
C LYS A 299 13.84 1.42 27.74
N LEU A 300 13.04 1.03 28.72
CA LEU A 300 11.68 0.54 28.51
C LEU A 300 10.72 1.73 28.31
N ILE A 301 9.87 1.64 27.28
CA ILE A 301 8.97 2.70 26.82
C ILE A 301 7.60 2.10 26.52
N ARG A 302 6.53 2.71 27.03
CA ARG A 302 5.14 2.43 26.62
C ARG A 302 4.75 3.34 25.46
N LEU A 303 4.14 2.78 24.42
CA LEU A 303 3.57 3.52 23.30
C LEU A 303 2.37 4.36 23.74
N PHE A 304 2.30 5.60 23.26
CA PHE A 304 1.19 6.51 23.54
C PHE A 304 -0.06 6.10 22.76
N GLY A 305 -1.21 6.07 23.44
CA GLY A 305 -2.50 5.73 22.83
C GLY A 305 -2.72 4.24 22.56
N VAL A 306 -1.83 3.34 23.01
CA VAL A 306 -1.94 1.89 22.80
C VAL A 306 -2.08 1.14 24.14
N GLU A 307 -3.18 0.41 24.30
CA GLU A 307 -3.37 -0.58 25.34
C GLU A 307 -2.98 -1.98 24.85
N TRP A 308 -2.17 -2.69 25.63
CA TRP A 308 -1.80 -4.08 25.34
C TRP A 308 -2.98 -5.03 25.55
N VAL A 309 -3.18 -5.95 24.60
CA VAL A 309 -4.26 -6.95 24.66
C VAL A 309 -3.70 -8.33 24.38
N ARG A 310 -4.16 -9.35 25.13
CA ARG A 310 -3.76 -10.75 24.90
C ARG A 310 -4.19 -11.20 23.50
N GLY A 311 -3.19 -11.46 22.64
CA GLY A 311 -3.36 -11.73 21.21
C GLY A 311 -2.67 -10.72 20.30
N GLY A 312 -2.14 -9.61 20.85
CA GLY A 312 -1.33 -8.64 20.11
C GLY A 312 -0.09 -9.30 19.49
N GLN A 313 0.12 -9.03 18.20
CA GLN A 313 1.08 -9.74 17.36
C GLN A 313 2.52 -9.20 17.47
N ALA A 314 3.14 -9.39 18.64
CA ALA A 314 4.49 -8.87 18.94
C ALA A 314 5.58 -9.38 17.97
N ASP A 315 5.49 -10.63 17.50
CA ASP A 315 6.41 -11.18 16.49
C ASP A 315 6.30 -10.46 15.14
N GLU A 316 5.12 -9.96 14.78
CA GLU A 316 4.91 -9.23 13.53
C GLU A 316 5.39 -7.78 13.63
N LEU A 317 5.20 -7.13 14.79
CA LEU A 317 5.82 -5.85 15.09
C LEU A 317 7.36 -5.96 15.08
N THR A 318 7.92 -7.05 15.62
CA THR A 318 9.36 -7.35 15.58
C THR A 318 9.85 -7.51 14.14
N ARG A 319 9.11 -8.26 13.32
CA ARG A 319 9.42 -8.46 11.90
C ARG A 319 9.28 -7.19 11.07
N TYR A 320 8.30 -6.34 11.36
CA TYR A 320 8.18 -5.02 10.74
C TYR A 320 9.37 -4.14 11.11
N LEU A 321 9.67 -4.01 12.40
CA LEU A 321 10.77 -3.16 12.89
C LEU A 321 12.13 -3.61 12.36
N ALA A 322 12.41 -4.92 12.31
CA ALA A 322 13.59 -5.52 11.70
C ALA A 322 14.94 -4.93 12.19
N GLY A 323 14.99 -4.43 13.44
CA GLY A 323 16.16 -3.78 14.01
C GLY A 323 16.40 -2.32 13.56
N ARG A 324 15.46 -1.70 12.83
CA ARG A 324 15.50 -0.27 12.47
C ARG A 324 15.57 0.61 13.74
N THR A 325 16.19 1.77 13.59
CA THR A 325 16.22 2.80 14.64
C THR A 325 14.81 3.40 14.84
N VAL A 326 14.38 3.48 16.09
CA VAL A 326 13.13 4.14 16.50
C VAL A 326 13.47 5.40 17.28
N THR A 327 12.71 6.46 17.06
CA THR A 327 12.84 7.76 17.76
C THR A 327 11.58 8.03 18.57
N CYS A 328 11.71 8.14 19.89
CA CYS A 328 10.62 8.30 20.84
C CYS A 328 10.64 9.65 21.56
N GLN A 329 9.56 10.41 21.45
CA GLN A 329 9.37 11.74 22.03
C GLN A 329 8.36 11.68 23.21
N PRO A 330 8.57 12.44 24.29
CA PRO A 330 7.64 12.49 25.42
C PRO A 330 6.34 13.22 25.06
N VAL A 331 5.21 12.76 25.59
CA VAL A 331 3.92 13.46 25.44
C VAL A 331 3.61 14.24 26.71
N ALA A 332 3.17 15.48 26.58
CA ALA A 332 2.79 16.31 27.73
C ALA A 332 1.62 15.68 28.49
N GLY A 333 1.82 15.34 29.76
CA GLY A 333 0.80 14.74 30.62
C GLY A 333 0.67 13.21 30.53
N SER A 334 1.59 12.49 29.86
CA SER A 334 1.61 11.02 29.88
C SER A 334 3.02 10.46 30.07
N GLU A 335 3.11 9.33 30.78
CA GLU A 335 4.33 8.50 30.87
C GLU A 335 4.61 7.74 29.56
N ALA A 336 3.59 7.61 28.70
CA ALA A 336 3.70 6.99 27.40
C ALA A 336 4.27 7.95 26.35
N ARG A 337 4.90 7.41 25.30
CA ARG A 337 5.66 8.18 24.30
C ARG A 337 5.17 7.90 22.89
N LEU A 338 5.15 8.95 22.06
CA LEU A 338 5.02 8.80 20.61
C LEU A 338 6.37 8.31 20.08
N CYS A 339 6.37 7.22 19.31
CA CYS A 339 7.59 6.60 18.81
C CYS A 339 7.46 6.39 17.30
N ALA A 340 8.37 6.96 16.52
CA ALA A 340 8.34 6.89 15.07
C ALA A 340 9.45 5.97 14.51
N VAL A 341 9.13 5.28 13.40
CA VAL A 341 10.10 4.58 12.55
C VAL A 341 9.93 5.07 11.10
N ASP A 342 11.03 5.47 10.46
CA ASP A 342 11.04 6.07 9.11
C ASP A 342 9.97 7.17 8.90
N GLY A 343 9.69 7.95 9.95
CA GLY A 343 8.69 9.03 9.94
C GLY A 343 7.23 8.60 10.12
N ARG A 344 6.92 7.32 10.33
CA ARG A 344 5.57 6.81 10.66
C ARG A 344 5.44 6.51 12.14
N ASP A 345 4.30 6.82 12.75
CA ASP A 345 4.03 6.51 14.16
C ASP A 345 3.86 4.99 14.35
N LEU A 346 4.52 4.43 15.36
CA LEU A 346 4.37 3.03 15.74
C LEU A 346 3.02 2.76 16.42
N SER A 347 2.44 3.72 17.12
CA SER A 347 1.11 3.56 17.71
C SER A 347 0.06 3.34 16.63
N GLU A 348 0.09 4.16 15.57
CA GLU A 348 -0.78 4.01 14.39
C GLU A 348 -0.58 2.64 13.74
N VAL A 349 0.67 2.27 13.43
CA VAL A 349 0.99 0.97 12.79
C VAL A 349 0.52 -0.22 13.65
N VAL A 350 0.66 -0.16 14.97
CA VAL A 350 0.20 -1.24 15.87
C VAL A 350 -1.32 -1.36 15.86
N LEU A 351 -2.05 -0.25 15.97
CA LEU A 351 -3.51 -0.28 16.01
C LEU A 351 -4.11 -0.67 14.66
N PHE A 352 -3.59 -0.12 13.56
CA PHE A 352 -4.03 -0.42 12.19
C PHE A 352 -3.91 -1.91 11.82
N ASN A 353 -2.91 -2.61 12.36
CA ASN A 353 -2.72 -4.06 12.15
C ASN A 353 -3.41 -4.93 13.23
N GLY A 354 -4.25 -4.35 14.09
CA GLY A 354 -4.95 -5.06 15.16
C GLY A 354 -4.02 -5.61 16.25
N GLY A 355 -2.89 -4.96 16.50
CA GLY A 355 -1.90 -5.37 17.50
C GLY A 355 -2.26 -4.99 18.95
N GLY A 356 -3.27 -4.14 19.15
CA GLY A 356 -3.71 -3.66 20.47
C GLY A 356 -5.08 -2.99 20.41
N ARG A 357 -5.40 -2.18 21.42
CA ARG A 357 -6.57 -1.27 21.46
C ARG A 357 -6.11 0.16 21.63
N ALA A 358 -6.88 1.12 21.13
CA ALA A 358 -6.72 2.52 21.44
C ALA A 358 -7.01 2.74 22.94
N SER A 359 -6.05 3.28 23.67
CA SER A 359 -6.21 3.58 25.10
C SER A 359 -6.97 4.91 25.29
N PRO A 360 -7.44 5.25 26.51
CA PRO A 360 -8.20 6.49 26.74
C PRO A 360 -7.46 7.78 26.40
N GLU A 361 -6.12 7.77 26.34
CA GLU A 361 -5.30 8.89 25.89
C GLU A 361 -5.06 8.95 24.36
N ALA A 362 -5.60 8.03 23.57
CA ALA A 362 -5.39 7.97 22.12
C ALA A 362 -5.93 9.21 21.35
N THR A 363 -5.25 9.59 20.27
CA THR A 363 -5.74 10.62 19.33
C THR A 363 -6.87 10.08 18.45
N PRO A 364 -7.68 10.95 17.81
CA PRO A 364 -8.72 10.50 16.88
C PRO A 364 -8.20 9.60 15.75
N ASP A 365 -6.97 9.85 15.27
CA ASP A 365 -6.33 9.08 14.20
C ASP A 365 -5.98 7.65 14.68
N LEU A 366 -5.53 7.51 15.92
CA LEU A 366 -5.27 6.21 16.55
C LEU A 366 -6.56 5.42 16.79
N VAL A 367 -7.66 6.08 17.14
CA VAL A 367 -8.99 5.45 17.23
C VAL A 367 -9.48 4.99 15.85
N ALA A 368 -9.30 5.81 14.82
CA ALA A 368 -9.63 5.44 13.44
C ALA A 368 -8.80 4.24 12.93
N ALA A 369 -7.54 4.12 13.36
CA ALA A 369 -6.69 2.96 13.08
C ALA A 369 -7.21 1.67 13.76
N GLU A 370 -7.69 1.74 15.02
CA GLU A 370 -8.37 0.59 15.65
C GLU A 370 -9.68 0.24 14.93
N ASP A 371 -10.49 1.23 14.58
CA ASP A 371 -11.77 1.02 13.89
C ASP A 371 -11.58 0.34 12.53
N HIS A 372 -10.52 0.70 11.77
CA HIS A 372 -10.11 -0.02 10.56
C HIS A 372 -9.77 -1.48 10.84
N ALA A 373 -8.88 -1.74 11.80
CA ALA A 373 -8.49 -3.10 12.18
C ALA A 373 -9.67 -3.95 12.67
N ARG A 374 -10.67 -3.32 13.30
CA ARG A 374 -11.91 -3.97 13.74
C ARG A 374 -12.84 -4.30 12.58
N ALA A 375 -12.94 -3.42 11.58
CA ALA A 375 -13.72 -3.65 10.36
C ALA A 375 -13.14 -4.79 9.51
N GLU A 376 -11.82 -4.76 9.26
CA GLU A 376 -11.09 -5.78 8.49
C GLU A 376 -10.75 -7.05 9.30
N ARG A 377 -11.13 -7.11 10.58
CA ARG A 377 -10.92 -8.24 11.51
C ARG A 377 -9.45 -8.67 11.64
N LEU A 378 -8.55 -7.70 11.77
CA LEU A 378 -7.10 -7.91 11.86
C LEU A 378 -6.65 -8.22 13.30
N GLY A 379 -5.58 -9.01 13.44
CA GLY A 379 -4.93 -9.28 14.72
C GLY A 379 -5.89 -9.75 15.83
N VAL A 380 -6.02 -8.98 16.90
CA VAL A 380 -6.91 -9.30 18.04
C VAL A 380 -8.40 -9.39 17.69
N TRP A 381 -8.80 -8.81 16.56
CA TRP A 381 -10.18 -8.76 16.05
C TRP A 381 -10.56 -9.92 15.12
N ALA A 382 -9.65 -10.86 14.87
CA ALA A 382 -9.84 -11.98 13.94
C ALA A 382 -10.72 -13.14 14.46
N ARG A 383 -11.65 -12.89 15.40
CA ARG A 383 -12.42 -13.92 16.12
C ARG A 383 -13.90 -13.54 16.28
#